data_AF-A0A8H2ZHG0-F1
#
_entry.id   AF-A0A8H2ZHG0-F1
#
_cell.length_a   1.000
_cell.length_b   1.000
_cell.length_c   1.000
_cell.angle_alpha   90.00
_cell.angle_beta   90.00
_cell.angle_gamma   90.00
#
_symmetry.space_group_name_H-M   'P 1'
#
loop_
_entity.id
_entity.type
_entity.pdbx_description
1 polymer ?
#
loop_
_entity_poly.entity_id
_entity_poly.type
_entity_poly.pdbx_seq_one_letter_code
_entity_poly.pdbx_strand_id
1 'polypeptide(L)'
;MKFSVALTALLAATSVVDASPIDFLNKKKHSAKAASTTSTPVIANASNFTSLFNISNFTSFANSSIFTNTTRNNSTTVELQETVQIYVTGGHVTLDNSTMSASNCTNVLNETSTLNITQLYDVAIAVNSTLGYNNTKGSVIVTTQNNLEALGFFAAVVFDSCAPVVVGTNADQAYLVANDTGAANRGALVVDVDGVIYSGIFSPSLDQSASSIPVGTINDEDVITWFFEPSLPAFISENSGLRTTYTNFTNTNPLEYSLITPVVPIVYDGGYSEDLINSVASTISGLVVISSGASTNSSTSQLASESIPVVYTETSPLNVVTAGDVPKGAIAGSCLTPVKAQVFLGIAIANDVADAASVAKLLN
;
A
#
# COMPACT_ATOMS: atom_id res chain seq x y z
N MET A 1 -28.13 -12.43 29.01
CA MET A 1 -27.49 -13.35 28.03
C MET A 1 -27.68 -12.94 26.55
N LYS A 2 -28.25 -11.76 26.21
CA LYS A 2 -28.42 -11.33 24.81
C LYS A 2 -27.30 -10.43 24.27
N PHE A 3 -26.55 -9.75 25.15
CA PHE A 3 -25.42 -8.89 24.79
C PHE A 3 -24.17 -9.66 24.34
N SER A 4 -23.92 -10.84 24.91
CA SER A 4 -22.76 -11.67 24.53
C SER A 4 -22.87 -12.22 23.12
N VAL A 5 -24.09 -12.48 22.62
CA VAL A 5 -24.29 -13.08 21.29
C VAL A 5 -24.13 -12.04 20.18
N ALA A 6 -24.51 -10.78 20.43
CA ALA A 6 -24.29 -9.67 19.50
C ALA A 6 -22.80 -9.33 19.35
N LEU A 7 -22.04 -9.38 20.45
CA LEU A 7 -20.59 -9.16 20.43
C LEU A 7 -19.85 -10.29 19.69
N THR A 8 -20.25 -11.55 19.88
CA THR A 8 -19.68 -12.68 19.11
C THR A 8 -20.07 -12.62 17.63
N ALA A 9 -21.28 -12.15 17.30
CA ALA A 9 -21.70 -11.98 15.91
C ALA A 9 -20.98 -10.82 15.21
N LEU A 10 -20.67 -9.74 15.93
CA LEU A 10 -19.89 -8.62 15.38
C LEU A 10 -18.40 -8.97 15.26
N LEU A 11 -17.81 -9.64 16.25
CA LEU A 11 -16.43 -10.16 16.13
C LEU A 11 -16.30 -11.25 15.06
N ALA A 12 -17.36 -12.05 14.84
CA ALA A 12 -17.43 -13.01 13.73
C ALA A 12 -17.74 -12.34 12.37
N ALA A 13 -18.33 -11.15 12.36
CA ALA A 13 -18.52 -10.36 11.14
C ALA A 13 -17.27 -9.51 10.81
N THR A 14 -16.43 -9.17 11.78
CA THR A 14 -15.11 -8.56 11.53
C THR A 14 -14.06 -9.54 11.02
N SER A 15 -14.31 -10.85 11.11
CA SER A 15 -13.45 -11.89 10.53
C SER A 15 -13.97 -12.49 9.22
N VAL A 16 -15.11 -12.01 8.71
CA VAL A 16 -15.68 -12.43 7.43
C VAL A 16 -16.38 -11.26 6.75
N VAL A 17 -15.62 -10.27 6.28
CA VAL A 17 -16.05 -9.41 5.17
C VAL A 17 -15.40 -9.94 3.90
N ASP A 18 -15.79 -11.17 3.55
CA ASP A 18 -15.58 -11.70 2.22
C ASP A 18 -16.68 -11.08 1.35
N ALA A 19 -16.41 -9.88 0.83
CA ALA A 19 -17.21 -9.33 -0.26
C ALA A 19 -16.85 -10.05 -1.56
N SER A 20 -16.98 -11.37 -1.58
CA SER A 20 -16.96 -12.15 -2.82
C SER A 20 -18.36 -12.08 -3.43
N PRO A 21 -18.54 -11.48 -4.62
CA PRO A 21 -19.77 -11.66 -5.36
C PRO A 21 -19.97 -13.15 -5.63
N ILE A 22 -21.22 -13.59 -5.55
CA ILE A 22 -21.67 -14.98 -5.72
C ILE A 22 -21.07 -15.61 -7.00
N ASP A 23 -19.90 -16.24 -6.87
CA ASP A 23 -19.16 -16.87 -7.98
C ASP A 23 -19.50 -18.36 -8.14
N PHE A 24 -20.45 -18.86 -7.33
CA PHE A 24 -20.94 -20.24 -7.39
C PHE A 24 -21.88 -20.49 -8.60
N LEU A 25 -22.40 -19.45 -9.26
CA LEU A 25 -23.39 -19.62 -10.34
C LEU A 25 -22.86 -19.47 -11.78
N ASN A 26 -21.60 -19.06 -12.00
CA ASN A 26 -21.04 -18.89 -13.35
C ASN A 26 -20.01 -19.95 -13.78
N LYS A 27 -19.82 -21.03 -13.02
CA LYS A 27 -19.09 -22.22 -13.50
C LYS A 27 -19.94 -23.01 -14.51
N LYS A 28 -20.08 -22.48 -15.73
CA LYS A 28 -20.28 -23.27 -16.96
C LYS A 28 -20.10 -22.40 -18.21
N LYS A 29 -19.12 -22.81 -19.02
CA LYS A 29 -18.76 -22.37 -20.38
C LYS A 29 -17.70 -21.26 -20.45
N HIS A 30 -16.45 -21.65 -20.63
CA HIS A 30 -15.78 -21.61 -21.94
C HIS A 30 -14.42 -22.30 -21.85
N SER A 31 -14.41 -23.62 -22.11
CA SER A 31 -13.25 -24.24 -22.73
C SER A 31 -13.34 -23.95 -24.23
N ALA A 32 -12.49 -23.08 -24.74
CA ALA A 32 -12.24 -22.98 -26.19
C ALA A 32 -10.81 -22.47 -26.44
N LYS A 33 -9.96 -23.42 -26.77
CA LYS A 33 -8.68 -23.25 -27.47
C LYS A 33 -8.96 -22.78 -28.90
N ALA A 34 -8.47 -21.60 -29.30
CA ALA A 34 -8.33 -21.18 -30.71
C ALA A 34 -7.25 -20.07 -30.75
N ALA A 35 -6.03 -20.37 -31.23
CA ALA A 35 -5.61 -20.32 -32.63
C ALA A 35 -5.46 -18.89 -33.18
N SER A 36 -4.20 -18.44 -33.22
CA SER A 36 -3.56 -17.59 -34.24
C SER A 36 -4.49 -16.94 -35.27
N THR A 37 -4.59 -15.62 -35.26
CA THR A 37 -4.65 -14.83 -36.50
C THR A 37 -4.19 -13.40 -36.25
N THR A 38 -3.17 -13.06 -37.04
CA THR A 38 -2.61 -11.75 -37.38
C THR A 38 -3.54 -10.53 -37.23
N SER A 39 -3.06 -9.50 -36.52
CA SER A 39 -3.43 -8.11 -36.77
C SER A 39 -2.16 -7.26 -36.91
N THR A 40 -2.14 -6.50 -37.99
CA THR A 40 -1.10 -5.60 -38.47
C THR A 40 -0.86 -4.41 -37.53
N PRO A 41 0.38 -3.90 -37.44
CA PRO A 41 0.75 -2.82 -36.54
C PRO A 41 0.13 -1.47 -36.97
N VAL A 42 -0.47 -0.77 -36.02
CA VAL A 42 -0.83 0.65 -36.17
C VAL A 42 0.43 1.48 -35.96
N ILE A 43 0.89 2.11 -37.04
CA ILE A 43 1.96 3.09 -37.05
C ILE A 43 1.42 4.37 -36.40
N ALA A 44 1.78 4.62 -35.14
CA ALA A 44 1.62 5.92 -34.51
C ALA A 44 2.91 6.73 -34.70
N ASN A 45 2.77 7.76 -35.54
CA ASN A 45 3.78 8.69 -35.99
C ASN A 45 4.37 9.47 -34.80
N ALA A 46 5.67 9.35 -34.57
CA ALA A 46 6.40 10.15 -33.59
C ALA A 46 6.44 11.62 -34.06
N SER A 47 5.67 12.49 -33.41
CA SER A 47 5.82 13.93 -33.55
C SER A 47 6.77 14.46 -32.48
N ASN A 48 7.91 14.94 -32.94
CA ASN A 48 8.93 15.70 -32.21
C ASN A 48 8.32 16.68 -31.18
N PHE A 49 8.65 16.48 -29.91
CA PHE A 49 8.63 17.56 -28.92
C PHE A 49 10.06 17.86 -28.50
N THR A 50 10.56 18.99 -29.01
CA THR A 50 11.75 19.68 -28.50
C THR A 50 11.32 20.64 -27.39
N SER A 51 11.82 20.45 -26.17
CA SER A 51 11.91 21.52 -25.16
C SER A 51 13.16 21.27 -24.31
N LEU A 52 14.28 21.91 -24.65
CA LEU A 52 14.81 23.09 -23.96
C LEU A 52 15.08 22.84 -22.47
N PHE A 53 16.31 22.40 -22.22
CA PHE A 53 16.96 22.40 -20.93
C PHE A 53 16.90 23.79 -20.27
N ASN A 54 16.40 23.83 -19.04
CA ASN A 54 16.70 24.90 -18.10
C ASN A 54 17.02 24.25 -16.74
N ILE A 55 18.29 23.87 -16.57
CA ILE A 55 18.84 23.41 -15.31
C ILE A 55 19.15 24.66 -14.49
N SER A 56 18.37 24.91 -13.43
CA SER A 56 18.70 25.91 -12.42
C SER A 56 19.00 25.21 -11.10
N ASN A 57 20.30 25.18 -10.77
CA ASN A 57 20.94 25.13 -9.46
C ASN A 57 20.25 24.34 -8.34
N PHE A 58 20.70 23.11 -8.12
CA PHE A 58 20.76 22.53 -6.77
C PHE A 58 22.14 22.81 -6.17
N THR A 59 22.14 23.50 -5.03
CA THR A 59 23.32 23.86 -4.25
C THR A 59 23.91 22.61 -3.60
N SER A 60 25.12 22.25 -4.02
CA SER A 60 26.00 21.30 -3.33
C SER A 60 26.37 21.84 -1.94
N PHE A 61 26.06 21.09 -0.89
CA PHE A 61 26.72 21.30 0.40
C PHE A 61 28.13 20.70 0.34
N ALA A 62 29.11 21.58 0.23
CA ALA A 62 30.51 21.28 0.48
C ALA A 62 30.88 21.76 1.88
N ASN A 63 31.39 20.86 2.72
CA ASN A 63 32.45 21.11 3.70
C ASN A 63 32.93 19.75 4.22
N SER A 64 34.20 19.40 4.32
CA SER A 64 35.42 20.21 4.35
C SER A 64 36.60 19.35 3.91
N SER A 65 37.58 20.00 3.27
CA SER A 65 38.89 19.45 2.93
C SER A 65 39.77 19.35 4.17
N ILE A 66 40.26 18.15 4.49
CA ILE A 66 41.55 17.98 5.16
C ILE A 66 42.41 17.09 4.26
N PHE A 67 43.33 17.72 3.53
CA PHE A 67 44.45 17.03 2.91
C PHE A 67 45.43 16.64 4.03
N THR A 68 45.37 15.38 4.46
CA THR A 68 46.44 14.74 5.24
C THR A 68 47.01 13.59 4.43
N ASN A 69 48.30 13.69 4.18
CA ASN A 69 49.12 12.69 3.50
C ASN A 69 49.14 11.41 4.36
N THR A 70 48.40 10.37 3.98
CA THR A 70 48.42 9.07 4.66
C THR A 70 48.96 7.99 3.75
N THR A 71 50.00 7.33 4.24
CA THR A 71 50.69 6.20 3.66
C THR A 71 49.69 5.09 3.32
N ARG A 72 49.81 4.55 2.10
CA ARG A 72 49.02 3.43 1.57
C ARG A 72 49.16 2.19 2.46
N ASN A 73 48.27 2.05 3.44
CA ASN A 73 48.00 0.78 4.07
C ASN A 73 47.00 0.03 3.19
N ASN A 74 47.39 -1.16 2.74
CA ASN A 74 46.51 -2.12 2.09
C ASN A 74 45.49 -2.61 3.15
N SER A 75 44.49 -1.79 3.45
CA SER A 75 43.31 -2.23 4.17
C SER A 75 42.44 -2.93 3.13
N THR A 76 42.35 -4.25 3.22
CA THR A 76 41.23 -4.98 2.64
C THR A 76 39.97 -4.47 3.34
N THR A 77 39.35 -3.44 2.80
CA THR A 77 37.97 -3.12 3.14
C THR A 77 37.18 -4.35 2.75
N VAL A 78 36.71 -5.10 3.75
CA VAL A 78 35.70 -6.14 3.53
C VAL A 78 34.49 -5.39 3.02
N GLU A 79 34.26 -5.41 1.71
CA GLU A 79 32.99 -4.97 1.15
C GLU A 79 31.91 -5.83 1.82
N LEU A 80 31.08 -5.19 2.64
CA LEU A 80 29.90 -5.84 3.17
C LEU A 80 29.04 -6.19 1.97
N GLN A 81 28.82 -7.48 1.73
CA GLN A 81 27.94 -7.92 0.67
C GLN A 81 26.54 -7.40 0.98
N GLU A 82 26.01 -6.56 0.10
CA GLU A 82 24.65 -6.07 0.22
C GLU A 82 23.67 -7.23 0.06
N THR A 83 22.65 -7.27 0.91
CA THR A 83 21.67 -8.37 0.95
C THR A 83 20.25 -7.82 0.90
N VAL A 84 19.36 -8.54 0.22
CA VAL A 84 17.92 -8.25 0.27
C VAL A 84 17.32 -8.98 1.46
N GLN A 85 16.53 -8.28 2.26
CA GLN A 85 15.86 -8.85 3.43
C GLN A 85 14.45 -9.29 3.01
N ILE A 86 14.09 -10.55 3.26
CA ILE A 86 12.79 -11.12 2.86
C ILE A 86 11.97 -11.40 4.13
N TYR A 87 10.78 -10.82 4.19
CA TYR A 87 9.84 -10.93 5.29
C TYR A 87 8.59 -11.66 4.83
N VAL A 88 8.29 -12.80 5.42
CA VAL A 88 7.14 -13.62 5.02
C VAL A 88 6.00 -13.40 6.00
N THR A 89 4.86 -12.96 5.49
CA THR A 89 3.62 -12.82 6.25
C THR A 89 2.56 -13.84 5.81
N GLY A 90 2.77 -14.42 4.63
CA GLY A 90 1.93 -15.40 3.94
C GLY A 90 2.45 -15.58 2.51
N GLY A 91 1.63 -16.10 1.61
CA GLY A 91 1.97 -16.18 0.18
C GLY A 91 2.91 -17.32 -0.20
N HIS A 92 3.50 -17.23 -1.40
CA HIS A 92 4.37 -18.27 -1.96
C HIS A 92 5.85 -17.91 -1.82
N VAL A 93 6.57 -18.73 -1.08
CA VAL A 93 8.02 -18.60 -0.89
C VAL A 93 8.71 -19.81 -1.50
N THR A 94 8.98 -19.71 -2.80
CA THR A 94 10.01 -20.52 -3.45
C THR A 94 11.11 -19.55 -3.81
N LEU A 95 12.34 -19.87 -3.41
CA LEU A 95 13.53 -19.11 -3.73
C LEU A 95 14.57 -20.07 -4.31
N ASP A 96 15.24 -19.68 -5.38
CA ASP A 96 16.36 -20.45 -5.88
C ASP A 96 17.56 -20.39 -4.91
N ASN A 97 18.47 -21.37 -5.00
CA ASN A 97 19.60 -21.46 -4.07
C ASN A 97 20.53 -20.24 -4.13
N SER A 98 20.60 -19.57 -5.29
CA SER A 98 21.44 -18.38 -5.46
C SER A 98 20.85 -17.16 -4.74
N THR A 99 19.54 -16.94 -4.87
CA THR A 99 18.79 -15.89 -4.18
C THR A 99 18.76 -16.13 -2.68
N MET A 100 18.54 -17.37 -2.24
CA MET A 100 18.59 -17.71 -0.82
C MET A 100 19.96 -17.44 -0.18
N SER A 101 21.05 -17.58 -0.94
CA SER A 101 22.40 -17.32 -0.44
C SER A 101 22.73 -15.82 -0.38
N ALA A 102 21.99 -14.98 -1.11
CA ALA A 102 22.14 -13.53 -1.18
C ALA A 102 21.04 -12.76 -0.43
N SER A 103 20.19 -13.46 0.32
CA SER A 103 19.08 -12.88 1.07
C SER A 103 18.99 -13.47 2.48
N ASN A 104 18.35 -12.72 3.39
CA ASN A 104 17.96 -13.24 4.70
C ASN A 104 16.43 -13.35 4.73
N CYS A 105 15.92 -14.56 4.95
CA CYS A 105 14.49 -14.82 5.03
C CYS A 105 14.03 -14.92 6.50
N THR A 106 13.03 -14.12 6.86
CA THR A 106 12.40 -14.08 8.18
C THR A 106 10.91 -14.30 8.05
N ASN A 107 10.37 -15.33 8.71
CA ASN A 107 8.93 -15.49 8.83
C ASN A 107 8.42 -14.56 9.95
N VAL A 108 7.64 -13.56 9.58
CA VAL A 108 7.02 -12.61 10.52
C VAL A 108 5.65 -13.12 10.94
N LEU A 109 4.82 -13.54 9.97
CA LEU A 109 3.47 -14.05 10.17
C LEU A 109 3.22 -15.24 9.23
N ASN A 110 2.13 -15.98 9.45
CA ASN A 110 1.67 -17.04 8.55
C ASN A 110 0.15 -16.95 8.37
N GLU A 111 -0.29 -15.83 7.80
CA GLU A 111 -1.69 -15.47 7.63
C GLU A 111 -2.16 -15.77 6.21
N THR A 112 -3.37 -16.33 6.12
CA THR A 112 -4.07 -16.54 4.85
C THR A 112 -5.22 -15.53 4.65
N SER A 113 -5.70 -14.97 5.76
CA SER A 113 -6.75 -13.94 5.82
C SER A 113 -6.18 -12.52 5.73
N THR A 114 -7.05 -11.53 5.63
CA THR A 114 -6.67 -10.11 5.62
C THR A 114 -5.99 -9.69 6.92
N LEU A 115 -4.84 -9.02 6.82
CA LEU A 115 -4.08 -8.49 7.95
C LEU A 115 -4.79 -7.28 8.55
N ASN A 116 -4.91 -7.26 9.88
CA ASN A 116 -5.38 -6.08 10.61
C ASN A 116 -4.25 -5.06 10.85
N ILE A 117 -4.60 -3.86 11.33
CA ILE A 117 -3.62 -2.77 11.52
C ILE A 117 -2.47 -3.14 12.47
N THR A 118 -2.72 -3.93 13.51
CA THR A 118 -1.66 -4.39 14.43
C THR A 118 -0.69 -5.30 13.70
N GLN A 119 -1.19 -6.26 12.93
CA GLN A 119 -0.35 -7.16 12.14
C GLN A 119 0.44 -6.39 11.06
N LEU A 120 -0.15 -5.36 10.44
CA LEU A 120 0.58 -4.49 9.52
C LEU A 120 1.76 -3.78 10.20
N TYR A 121 1.58 -3.29 11.44
CA TYR A 121 2.68 -2.71 12.22
C TYR A 121 3.70 -3.74 12.71
N ASP A 122 3.31 -4.98 13.03
CA ASP A 122 4.27 -6.05 13.34
C ASP A 122 5.24 -6.28 12.16
N VAL A 123 4.71 -6.23 10.93
CA VAL A 123 5.52 -6.26 9.70
C VAL A 123 6.38 -5.01 9.57
N ALA A 124 5.84 -3.83 9.86
CA ALA A 124 6.58 -2.57 9.84
C ALA A 124 7.81 -2.59 10.77
N ILE A 125 7.64 -3.08 11.99
CA ILE A 125 8.69 -3.22 12.99
C ILE A 125 9.78 -4.16 12.48
N ALA A 126 9.38 -5.33 11.94
CA ALA A 126 10.31 -6.31 11.42
C ALA A 126 11.15 -5.76 10.26
N VAL A 127 10.52 -5.09 9.29
CA VAL A 127 11.20 -4.47 8.13
C VAL A 127 12.10 -3.32 8.56
N ASN A 128 11.60 -2.40 9.39
CA ASN A 128 12.36 -1.23 9.82
C ASN A 128 13.62 -1.60 10.62
N SER A 129 13.62 -2.77 11.28
CA SER A 129 14.80 -3.27 11.99
C SER A 129 16.01 -3.55 11.10
N THR A 130 15.83 -3.65 9.77
CA THR A 130 16.93 -3.88 8.82
C THR A 130 17.02 -2.85 7.70
N LEU A 131 15.96 -2.09 7.45
CA LEU A 131 15.88 -1.13 6.33
C LEU A 131 16.93 -0.01 6.43
N GLY A 132 17.38 0.31 7.64
CA GLY A 132 18.44 1.31 7.90
C GLY A 132 19.87 0.74 7.97
N TYR A 133 20.07 -0.56 7.75
CA TYR A 133 21.42 -1.12 7.77
C TYR A 133 22.15 -0.84 6.46
N ASN A 134 23.42 -0.42 6.55
CA ASN A 134 24.26 -0.06 5.40
C ASN A 134 24.50 -1.22 4.41
N ASN A 135 24.18 -2.45 4.78
CA ASN A 135 24.31 -3.65 3.93
C ASN A 135 22.94 -4.18 3.45
N THR A 136 21.85 -3.47 3.67
CA THR A 136 20.53 -3.81 3.13
C THR A 136 20.34 -3.12 1.79
N LYS A 137 20.21 -3.91 0.72
CA LYS A 137 19.93 -3.38 -0.61
C LYS A 137 18.48 -2.97 -0.79
N GLY A 138 17.58 -3.69 -0.11
CA GLY A 138 16.14 -3.53 -0.18
C GLY A 138 15.44 -4.55 0.69
N SER A 139 14.14 -4.41 0.83
CA SER A 139 13.28 -5.33 1.58
C SER A 139 12.17 -5.87 0.71
N VAL A 140 11.89 -7.16 0.86
CA VAL A 140 10.77 -7.87 0.23
C VAL A 140 9.80 -8.29 1.33
N ILE A 141 8.51 -8.07 1.09
CA ILE A 141 7.44 -8.53 1.97
C ILE A 141 6.56 -9.48 1.16
N VAL A 142 6.59 -10.77 1.51
CA VAL A 142 5.84 -11.82 0.82
C VAL A 142 4.51 -12.02 1.54
N THR A 143 3.41 -11.89 0.80
CA THR A 143 2.05 -11.93 1.35
C THR A 143 1.08 -12.69 0.46
N THR A 144 -0.15 -12.92 0.91
CA THR A 144 -1.22 -13.49 0.08
C THR A 144 -1.87 -12.43 -0.81
N GLN A 145 -2.52 -12.86 -1.89
CA GLN A 145 -3.20 -11.94 -2.81
C GLN A 145 -4.25 -11.06 -2.10
N ASN A 146 -4.94 -11.59 -1.09
CA ASN A 146 -5.93 -10.86 -0.29
C ASN A 146 -5.35 -9.67 0.49
N ASN A 147 -4.04 -9.66 0.71
CA ASN A 147 -3.33 -8.65 1.49
C ASN A 147 -2.54 -7.67 0.63
N LEU A 148 -2.43 -7.93 -0.67
CA LEU A 148 -1.54 -7.19 -1.56
C LEU A 148 -1.89 -5.70 -1.60
N GLU A 149 -3.18 -5.37 -1.68
CA GLU A 149 -3.67 -3.99 -1.67
C GLU A 149 -3.35 -3.27 -0.36
N ALA A 150 -3.79 -3.85 0.76
CA ALA A 150 -3.69 -3.27 2.09
C ALA A 150 -2.23 -3.08 2.51
N LEU A 151 -1.41 -4.12 2.35
CA LEU A 151 0.00 -4.10 2.75
C LEU A 151 0.84 -3.23 1.80
N GLY A 152 0.55 -3.23 0.50
CA GLY A 152 1.19 -2.36 -0.47
C GLY A 152 0.94 -0.88 -0.17
N PHE A 153 -0.31 -0.52 0.12
CA PHE A 153 -0.68 0.84 0.51
C PHE A 153 -0.07 1.23 1.85
N PHE A 154 -0.17 0.34 2.85
CA PHE A 154 0.43 0.55 4.17
C PHE A 154 1.95 0.79 4.07
N ALA A 155 2.67 -0.05 3.33
CA ALA A 155 4.10 0.07 3.13
C ALA A 155 4.49 1.41 2.49
N ALA A 156 3.71 1.87 1.50
CA ALA A 156 3.95 3.14 0.83
C ALA A 156 3.75 4.35 1.77
N VAL A 157 2.82 4.26 2.72
CA VAL A 157 2.58 5.34 3.69
C VAL A 157 3.61 5.31 4.82
N VAL A 158 3.91 4.15 5.38
CA VAL A 158 4.69 4.03 6.62
C VAL A 158 6.20 4.04 6.39
N PHE A 159 6.70 3.43 5.30
CA PHE A 159 8.13 3.42 5.04
C PHE A 159 8.56 4.67 4.27
N ASP A 160 9.48 5.41 4.87
CA ASP A 160 10.16 6.55 4.25
C ASP A 160 11.64 6.20 4.06
N SER A 161 11.93 5.51 2.96
CA SER A 161 13.26 5.03 2.63
C SER A 161 13.53 5.18 1.15
N CYS A 162 14.79 5.48 0.82
CA CYS A 162 15.29 5.45 -0.56
C CYS A 162 15.53 4.02 -1.04
N ALA A 163 15.76 3.08 -0.11
CA ALA A 163 15.91 1.66 -0.41
C ALA A 163 14.53 1.07 -0.77
N PRO A 164 14.46 0.22 -1.81
CA PRO A 164 13.19 -0.33 -2.26
C PRO A 164 12.57 -1.24 -1.18
N VAL A 165 11.28 -1.01 -0.92
CA VAL A 165 10.42 -1.93 -0.17
C VAL A 165 9.40 -2.49 -1.14
N VAL A 166 9.46 -3.80 -1.39
CA VAL A 166 8.64 -4.46 -2.41
C VAL A 166 7.70 -5.46 -1.74
N VAL A 167 6.40 -5.29 -1.94
CA VAL A 167 5.38 -6.22 -1.49
C VAL A 167 4.96 -7.11 -2.66
N GLY A 168 4.94 -8.43 -2.49
CA GLY A 168 4.54 -9.34 -3.56
C GLY A 168 3.96 -10.64 -3.04
N THR A 169 3.32 -11.41 -3.93
CA THR A 169 2.80 -12.74 -3.60
C THR A 169 3.77 -13.88 -3.87
N ASN A 170 4.81 -13.59 -4.66
CA ASN A 170 5.90 -14.49 -5.00
C ASN A 170 7.24 -13.86 -4.59
N ALA A 171 8.00 -14.58 -3.78
CA ALA A 171 9.28 -14.12 -3.25
C ALA A 171 10.34 -13.88 -4.36
N ASP A 172 10.41 -14.72 -5.39
CA ASP A 172 11.38 -14.59 -6.48
C ASP A 172 11.15 -13.30 -7.29
N GLN A 173 9.92 -13.09 -7.73
CA GLN A 173 9.54 -11.89 -8.51
C GLN A 173 9.76 -10.61 -7.69
N ALA A 174 9.35 -10.59 -6.42
CA ALA A 174 9.55 -9.44 -5.55
C ALA A 174 11.04 -9.20 -5.25
N TYR A 175 11.84 -10.26 -5.12
CA TYR A 175 13.29 -10.17 -4.97
C TYR A 175 13.95 -9.53 -6.18
N LEU A 176 13.59 -9.94 -7.41
CA LEU A 176 14.11 -9.34 -8.63
C LEU A 176 13.92 -7.83 -8.62
N VAL A 177 12.73 -7.36 -8.24
CA VAL A 177 12.40 -5.93 -8.19
C VAL A 177 13.16 -5.22 -7.07
N ALA A 178 13.25 -5.80 -5.87
CA ALA A 178 14.00 -5.21 -4.77
C ALA A 178 15.52 -5.14 -5.04
N ASN A 179 16.03 -6.06 -5.87
CA ASN A 179 17.42 -6.13 -6.26
C ASN A 179 17.76 -5.24 -7.48
N ASP A 180 16.77 -4.69 -8.18
CA ASP A 180 16.99 -3.82 -9.32
C ASP A 180 17.34 -2.39 -8.91
N THR A 181 18.36 -1.81 -9.54
CA THR A 181 18.79 -0.45 -9.24
C THR A 181 17.76 0.61 -9.62
N GLY A 182 16.89 0.33 -10.59
CA GLY A 182 15.82 1.21 -11.00
C GLY A 182 14.64 1.28 -10.03
N ALA A 183 14.59 0.41 -9.01
CA ALA A 183 13.53 0.41 -7.99
C ALA A 183 13.72 1.51 -6.92
N ALA A 184 14.95 1.99 -6.71
CA ALA A 184 15.26 3.02 -5.73
C ALA A 184 14.47 4.32 -5.99
N ASN A 185 14.11 5.03 -4.92
CA ASN A 185 13.39 6.32 -4.97
C ASN A 185 11.97 6.28 -5.58
N ARG A 186 11.35 5.09 -5.66
CA ARG A 186 9.95 4.94 -6.10
C ARG A 186 8.95 4.81 -4.95
N GLY A 187 9.44 4.84 -3.71
CA GLY A 187 8.68 4.47 -2.52
C GLY A 187 8.43 2.96 -2.47
N ALA A 188 7.45 2.53 -1.68
CA ALA A 188 7.08 1.12 -1.68
C ALA A 188 6.44 0.71 -3.02
N LEU A 189 6.80 -0.46 -3.49
CA LEU A 189 6.34 -1.06 -4.74
C LEU A 189 5.54 -2.33 -4.45
N VAL A 190 4.67 -2.69 -5.40
CA VAL A 190 3.88 -3.91 -5.36
C VAL A 190 4.10 -4.69 -6.64
N VAL A 191 4.30 -6.00 -6.52
CA VAL A 191 4.42 -6.93 -7.65
C VAL A 191 3.25 -7.90 -7.59
N ASP A 192 2.42 -7.92 -8.62
CA ASP A 192 1.33 -8.90 -8.73
C ASP A 192 1.85 -10.24 -9.26
N VAL A 193 0.95 -11.24 -9.30
CA VAL A 193 1.28 -12.60 -9.75
C VAL A 193 1.72 -12.65 -11.22
N ASP A 194 1.29 -11.69 -12.03
CA ASP A 194 1.59 -11.62 -13.46
C ASP A 194 2.91 -10.87 -13.73
N GLY A 195 3.64 -10.48 -12.67
CA GLY A 195 4.90 -9.76 -12.78
C GLY A 195 4.73 -8.29 -13.15
N VAL A 196 3.54 -7.72 -12.98
CA VAL A 196 3.31 -6.28 -13.17
C VAL A 196 3.65 -5.54 -11.88
N ILE A 197 4.38 -4.43 -12.02
CA ILE A 197 4.88 -3.65 -10.90
C ILE A 197 4.04 -2.38 -10.78
N TYR A 198 3.57 -2.08 -9.57
CA TYR A 198 2.76 -0.91 -9.24
C TYR A 198 3.42 -0.10 -8.12
N SER A 199 3.07 1.19 -8.02
CA SER A 199 3.33 1.94 -6.78
C SER A 199 2.42 1.41 -5.68
N GLY A 200 2.91 1.31 -4.43
CA GLY A 200 2.09 0.86 -3.30
C GLY A 200 0.86 1.73 -3.04
N ILE A 201 0.88 3.03 -3.38
CA ILE A 201 -0.31 3.89 -3.32
C ILE A 201 -1.40 3.45 -4.29
N PHE A 202 -0.98 3.01 -5.48
CA PHE A 202 -1.84 2.48 -6.54
C PHE A 202 -1.77 0.95 -6.59
N SER A 203 -1.63 0.30 -5.42
CA SER A 203 -1.63 -1.15 -5.31
C SER A 203 -2.91 -1.74 -5.90
N PRO A 204 -2.84 -2.87 -6.63
CA PRO A 204 -4.00 -3.48 -7.24
C PRO A 204 -4.91 -4.10 -6.20
N SER A 205 -6.22 -3.91 -6.38
CA SER A 205 -7.24 -4.65 -5.62
C SER A 205 -7.64 -5.93 -6.37
N LEU A 206 -8.04 -6.94 -5.61
CA LEU A 206 -8.48 -8.25 -6.13
C LEU A 206 -9.64 -8.14 -7.13
N ASP A 207 -10.57 -7.23 -6.86
CA ASP A 207 -11.81 -7.12 -7.61
C ASP A 207 -11.78 -5.99 -8.66
N GLN A 208 -10.74 -5.15 -8.68
CA GLN A 208 -10.74 -3.90 -9.46
C GLN A 208 -9.35 -3.46 -9.93
N SER A 209 -8.81 -4.17 -10.92
CA SER A 209 -7.53 -3.85 -11.56
C SER A 209 -7.44 -2.42 -12.10
N ALA A 210 -8.57 -1.77 -12.41
CA ALA A 210 -8.63 -0.41 -12.93
C ALA A 210 -8.26 0.70 -11.91
N SER A 211 -8.01 0.39 -10.63
CA SER A 211 -7.48 1.36 -9.63
C SER A 211 -5.96 1.48 -9.64
N SER A 212 -5.30 0.68 -10.47
CA SER A 212 -3.86 0.46 -10.41
C SER A 212 -3.19 1.08 -11.62
N ILE A 213 -2.05 1.75 -11.41
CA ILE A 213 -1.24 2.31 -12.48
C ILE A 213 0.08 1.54 -12.51
N PRO A 214 0.31 0.72 -13.54
CA PRO A 214 1.55 -0.05 -13.62
C PRO A 214 2.72 0.89 -13.89
N VAL A 215 3.82 0.71 -13.17
CA VAL A 215 5.06 1.49 -13.31
C VAL A 215 6.19 0.68 -13.94
N GLY A 216 6.03 -0.63 -14.06
CA GLY A 216 6.96 -1.52 -14.74
C GLY A 216 6.41 -2.94 -14.85
N THR A 217 7.22 -3.83 -15.40
CA THR A 217 6.90 -5.25 -15.58
C THR A 217 8.17 -6.10 -15.54
N ILE A 218 8.03 -7.36 -15.16
CA ILE A 218 9.03 -8.42 -15.28
C ILE A 218 8.67 -9.23 -16.52
N ASN A 219 9.60 -9.38 -17.47
CA ASN A 219 9.38 -10.22 -18.64
C ASN A 219 9.68 -11.70 -18.35
N ASP A 220 9.41 -12.58 -19.32
CA ASP A 220 9.66 -14.03 -19.21
C ASP A 220 11.15 -14.42 -19.03
N GLU A 221 12.08 -13.46 -19.18
CA GLU A 221 13.52 -13.64 -19.00
C GLU A 221 14.02 -13.06 -17.66
N ASP A 222 13.10 -12.77 -16.73
CA ASP A 222 13.38 -12.16 -15.42
C ASP A 222 14.00 -10.75 -15.50
N VAL A 223 13.79 -10.05 -16.61
CA VAL A 223 14.27 -8.68 -16.84
C VAL A 223 13.17 -7.68 -16.53
N ILE A 224 13.52 -6.70 -15.70
CA ILE A 224 12.62 -5.61 -15.31
C ILE A 224 12.67 -4.49 -16.34
N THR A 225 11.48 -4.06 -16.77
CA THR A 225 11.29 -2.89 -17.63
C THR A 225 10.45 -1.85 -16.90
N TRP A 226 11.01 -0.66 -16.68
CA TRP A 226 10.31 0.47 -16.08
C TRP A 226 9.65 1.34 -17.17
N PHE A 227 8.40 1.75 -16.95
CA PHE A 227 7.67 2.62 -17.87
C PHE A 227 7.89 4.11 -17.61
N PHE A 228 8.25 4.45 -16.37
CA PHE A 228 8.43 5.82 -15.91
C PHE A 228 9.75 5.96 -15.15
N GLU A 229 10.31 7.17 -15.12
CA GLU A 229 11.45 7.51 -14.25
C GLU A 229 11.09 7.33 -12.76
N PRO A 230 12.08 7.13 -11.88
CA PRO A 230 11.82 7.04 -10.44
C PRO A 230 11.21 8.32 -9.88
N SER A 231 10.07 8.19 -9.19
CA SER A 231 9.40 9.30 -8.51
C SER A 231 8.45 8.80 -7.43
N LEU A 232 8.30 9.58 -6.35
CA LEU A 232 7.28 9.35 -5.33
C LEU A 232 5.92 9.91 -5.76
N PRO A 233 4.80 9.20 -5.53
CA PRO A 233 3.46 9.75 -5.67
C PRO A 233 3.29 11.01 -4.81
N ALA A 234 2.57 12.01 -5.34
CA ALA A 234 2.35 13.29 -4.64
C ALA A 234 1.81 13.12 -3.22
N PHE A 235 0.96 12.11 -3.00
CA PHE A 235 0.37 11.75 -1.70
C PHE A 235 1.41 11.44 -0.60
N ILE A 236 2.54 10.82 -0.96
CA ILE A 236 3.62 10.45 -0.01
C ILE A 236 4.94 11.16 -0.26
N SER A 237 4.96 12.12 -1.19
CA SER A 237 6.14 12.93 -1.46
C SER A 237 6.58 13.72 -0.22
N GLU A 238 7.85 14.11 -0.15
CA GLU A 238 8.42 14.86 0.98
C GLU A 238 7.66 16.16 1.32
N ASN A 239 7.01 16.77 0.31
CA ASN A 239 6.23 18.00 0.44
C ASN A 239 4.72 17.73 0.59
N SER A 240 4.30 16.47 0.75
CA SER A 240 2.88 16.14 0.89
C SER A 240 2.33 16.57 2.25
N GLY A 241 1.03 16.84 2.33
CA GLY A 241 0.37 17.16 3.60
C GLY A 241 0.59 16.08 4.66
N LEU A 242 0.72 14.81 4.23
CA LEU A 242 1.02 13.66 5.07
C LEU A 242 2.42 13.77 5.69
N ARG A 243 3.44 14.21 4.94
CA ARG A 243 4.83 14.34 5.46
C ARG A 243 5.08 15.67 6.19
N THR A 244 4.46 16.76 5.74
CA THR A 244 4.74 18.11 6.29
C THR A 244 3.88 18.48 7.47
N THR A 245 2.66 17.95 7.58
CA THR A 245 1.70 18.31 8.65
C THR A 245 1.75 17.33 9.82
N TYR A 246 2.07 16.06 9.55
CA TYR A 246 2.09 14.99 10.54
C TYR A 246 3.31 14.08 10.35
N THR A 247 4.42 14.44 10.99
CA THR A 247 5.72 13.74 10.84
C THR A 247 5.74 12.33 11.42
N ASN A 248 4.70 11.92 12.16
CA ASN A 248 4.62 10.62 12.81
C ASN A 248 4.05 9.51 11.92
N PHE A 249 3.52 9.81 10.72
CA PHE A 249 3.00 8.77 9.81
C PHE A 249 4.07 7.78 9.31
N THR A 250 5.35 8.11 9.46
CA THR A 250 6.49 7.22 9.17
C THR A 250 6.94 6.42 10.40
N ASN A 251 6.27 6.58 11.54
CA ASN A 251 6.54 5.77 12.72
C ASN A 251 6.08 4.34 12.44
N THR A 252 7.04 3.40 12.46
CA THR A 252 6.78 1.98 12.24
C THR A 252 6.34 1.26 13.51
N ASN A 253 6.36 1.90 14.67
CA ASN A 253 5.94 1.31 15.94
C ASN A 253 5.08 2.25 16.81
N PRO A 254 3.98 2.83 16.29
CA PRO A 254 3.16 3.76 17.05
C PRO A 254 2.31 3.05 18.12
N LEU A 255 2.13 1.73 18.01
CA LEU A 255 1.30 0.95 18.92
C LEU A 255 2.05 0.37 20.14
N GLU A 256 3.39 0.50 20.22
CA GLU A 256 4.21 -0.11 21.29
C GLU A 256 3.70 0.18 22.71
N TYR A 257 3.22 1.41 22.91
CA TYR A 257 2.72 1.91 24.19
C TYR A 257 1.24 2.32 24.13
N SER A 258 0.56 2.00 23.03
CA SER A 258 -0.86 2.34 22.89
C SER A 258 -1.73 1.38 23.69
N LEU A 259 -2.68 1.93 24.45
CA LEU A 259 -3.72 1.16 25.12
C LEU A 259 -4.90 0.84 24.19
N ILE A 260 -4.89 1.37 22.97
CA ILE A 260 -5.99 1.30 22.01
C ILE A 260 -5.46 0.75 20.69
N THR A 261 -6.04 -0.36 20.25
CA THR A 261 -5.89 -0.86 18.88
C THR A 261 -6.96 -0.22 18.01
N PRO A 262 -6.60 0.52 16.93
CA PRO A 262 -7.60 1.11 16.05
C PRO A 262 -8.48 0.04 15.40
N VAL A 263 -9.79 0.17 15.54
CA VAL A 263 -10.77 -0.69 14.86
C VAL A 263 -11.56 0.15 13.88
N VAL A 264 -11.38 -0.13 12.58
CA VAL A 264 -12.03 0.61 11.49
C VAL A 264 -12.80 -0.38 10.61
N PRO A 265 -14.11 -0.58 10.81
CA PRO A 265 -14.91 -1.42 9.91
C PRO A 265 -15.23 -0.71 8.59
N ILE A 266 -15.53 -1.51 7.56
CA ILE A 266 -16.09 -1.08 6.28
C ILE A 266 -17.57 -1.49 6.24
N VAL A 267 -18.45 -0.57 5.88
CA VAL A 267 -19.90 -0.81 5.73
C VAL A 267 -20.41 -0.30 4.40
N TYR A 268 -21.50 -0.88 3.91
CA TYR A 268 -22.20 -0.35 2.72
C TYR A 268 -23.24 0.68 3.12
N ASP A 269 -23.32 1.79 2.38
CA ASP A 269 -24.37 2.77 2.52
C ASP A 269 -25.77 2.12 2.36
N GLY A 270 -26.67 2.42 3.29
CA GLY A 270 -27.99 1.77 3.41
C GLY A 270 -27.98 0.33 3.94
N GLY A 271 -26.81 -0.28 4.15
CA GLY A 271 -26.64 -1.63 4.70
C GLY A 271 -26.60 -1.72 6.23
N TYR A 272 -26.76 -0.60 6.94
CA TYR A 272 -26.69 -0.51 8.40
C TYR A 272 -27.83 0.35 8.96
N SER A 273 -28.20 0.12 10.22
CA SER A 273 -29.04 1.06 10.98
C SER A 273 -28.18 2.04 11.76
N GLU A 274 -28.60 3.30 11.85
CA GLU A 274 -27.93 4.31 12.70
C GLU A 274 -27.81 3.84 14.16
N ASP A 275 -28.83 3.13 14.67
CA ASP A 275 -28.82 2.52 15.99
C ASP A 275 -27.68 1.52 16.18
N LEU A 276 -27.36 0.72 15.15
CA LEU A 276 -26.25 -0.23 15.20
C LEU A 276 -24.92 0.52 15.28
N ILE A 277 -24.72 1.51 14.42
CA ILE A 277 -23.50 2.34 14.41
C ILE A 277 -23.32 3.04 15.76
N ASN A 278 -24.38 3.66 16.28
CA ASN A 278 -24.36 4.31 17.59
C ASN A 278 -24.06 3.33 18.73
N SER A 279 -24.56 2.08 18.64
CA SER A 279 -24.29 1.05 19.65
C SER A 279 -22.85 0.56 19.68
N VAL A 280 -22.12 0.67 18.55
CA VAL A 280 -20.72 0.23 18.42
C VAL A 280 -19.73 1.39 18.37
N ALA A 281 -20.20 2.63 18.33
CA ALA A 281 -19.38 3.84 18.23
C ALA A 281 -18.33 3.96 19.35
N SER A 282 -18.60 3.40 20.54
CA SER A 282 -17.62 3.38 21.64
C SER A 282 -16.55 2.28 21.51
N THR A 283 -16.68 1.39 20.52
CA THR A 283 -15.78 0.25 20.30
C THR A 283 -14.98 0.35 19.00
N ILE A 284 -15.42 1.19 18.08
CA ILE A 284 -14.72 1.47 16.82
C ILE A 284 -14.03 2.83 16.93
N SER A 285 -12.90 2.98 16.23
CA SER A 285 -12.08 4.19 16.26
C SER A 285 -12.29 5.07 15.03
N GLY A 286 -12.92 4.52 13.98
CA GLY A 286 -13.25 5.19 12.74
C GLY A 286 -14.20 4.30 11.93
N LEU A 287 -14.74 4.80 10.83
CA LEU A 287 -15.66 4.06 9.97
C LEU A 287 -15.40 4.37 8.51
N VAL A 288 -15.36 3.34 7.67
CA VAL A 288 -15.37 3.49 6.21
C VAL A 288 -16.73 3.11 5.68
N VAL A 289 -17.32 3.98 4.87
CA VAL A 289 -18.63 3.77 4.23
C VAL A 289 -18.43 3.68 2.73
N ILE A 290 -18.92 2.62 2.12
CA ILE A 290 -18.99 2.47 0.67
C ILE A 290 -20.25 3.20 0.19
N SER A 291 -20.09 4.24 -0.62
CA SER A 291 -21.21 5.01 -1.18
C SER A 291 -22.12 4.14 -2.04
N SER A 292 -23.43 4.37 -1.94
CA SER A 292 -24.44 3.63 -2.71
C SER A 292 -24.65 4.18 -4.14
N GLY A 293 -24.09 5.36 -4.43
CA GLY A 293 -24.34 6.12 -5.65
C GLY A 293 -23.35 5.83 -6.78
N ALA A 294 -23.53 4.72 -7.49
CA ALA A 294 -22.68 4.32 -8.64
C ALA A 294 -22.58 5.34 -9.80
N SER A 295 -23.40 6.40 -9.82
CA SER A 295 -23.43 7.44 -10.87
C SER A 295 -23.32 8.88 -10.37
N THR A 296 -23.38 9.12 -9.06
CA THR A 296 -23.33 10.47 -8.47
C THR A 296 -22.28 10.60 -7.38
N ASN A 297 -21.59 9.50 -7.00
CA ASN A 297 -20.70 9.41 -5.84
C ASN A 297 -21.35 9.85 -4.51
N SER A 298 -22.66 10.11 -4.53
CA SER A 298 -23.41 10.76 -3.47
C SER A 298 -24.10 9.72 -2.61
N SER A 299 -23.90 9.84 -1.30
CA SER A 299 -24.64 9.09 -0.28
C SER A 299 -26.08 9.58 -0.18
N THR A 300 -27.02 8.67 0.09
CA THR A 300 -28.38 9.04 0.57
C THR A 300 -28.45 9.07 2.10
N SER A 301 -27.48 8.43 2.78
CA SER A 301 -27.29 8.49 4.22
C SER A 301 -26.72 9.84 4.65
N GLN A 302 -27.15 10.33 5.81
CA GLN A 302 -26.61 11.51 6.49
C GLN A 302 -25.59 11.15 7.58
N LEU A 303 -25.06 9.92 7.56
CA LEU A 303 -24.16 9.45 8.61
C LEU A 303 -22.89 10.31 8.65
N ALA A 304 -22.77 11.04 9.74
CA ALA A 304 -21.57 11.73 10.17
C ALA A 304 -21.44 11.51 11.68
N SER A 305 -20.24 11.60 12.20
CA SER A 305 -20.00 11.51 13.63
C SER A 305 -19.02 12.58 14.06
N GLU A 306 -19.31 13.21 15.19
CA GLU A 306 -18.38 14.12 15.86
C GLU A 306 -17.37 13.35 16.73
N SER A 307 -17.64 12.08 17.05
CA SER A 307 -16.82 11.27 17.96
C SER A 307 -15.82 10.37 17.24
N ILE A 308 -16.11 9.97 16.00
CA ILE A 308 -15.22 9.14 15.17
C ILE A 308 -15.18 9.68 13.74
N PRO A 309 -14.03 9.59 13.05
CA PRO A 309 -13.94 9.94 11.64
C PRO A 309 -14.71 8.94 10.78
N VAL A 310 -15.58 9.45 9.89
CA VAL A 310 -16.36 8.66 8.93
C VAL A 310 -15.90 9.02 7.53
N VAL A 311 -15.30 8.05 6.82
CA VAL A 311 -14.73 8.22 5.48
C VAL A 311 -15.62 7.52 4.45
N TYR A 312 -16.12 8.27 3.48
CA TYR A 312 -16.88 7.73 2.35
C TYR A 312 -15.96 7.41 1.18
N THR A 313 -16.12 6.22 0.61
CA THR A 313 -15.32 5.68 -0.49
C THR A 313 -16.23 5.04 -1.52
N GLU A 314 -15.72 4.80 -2.72
CA GLU A 314 -16.46 4.14 -3.78
C GLU A 314 -15.75 2.84 -4.17
N THR A 315 -16.54 1.85 -4.58
CA THR A 315 -16.05 0.57 -5.11
C THR A 315 -15.76 0.63 -6.60
N SER A 316 -16.00 1.75 -7.27
CA SER A 316 -15.53 1.95 -8.63
C SER A 316 -14.18 2.67 -8.58
N PRO A 317 -13.12 2.07 -9.14
CA PRO A 317 -11.78 2.61 -9.06
C PRO A 317 -11.58 3.91 -9.88
N LEU A 318 -12.51 4.20 -10.78
CA LEU A 318 -12.50 5.40 -11.62
C LEU A 318 -13.33 6.54 -11.03
N ASN A 319 -14.07 6.28 -9.95
CA ASN A 319 -14.91 7.27 -9.31
C ASN A 319 -14.16 7.90 -8.15
N VAL A 320 -14.14 9.23 -8.11
CA VAL A 320 -13.56 10.00 -7.02
C VAL A 320 -14.69 10.51 -6.13
N VAL A 321 -14.64 10.18 -4.85
CA VAL A 321 -15.57 10.74 -3.86
C VAL A 321 -15.02 12.09 -3.40
N THR A 322 -15.76 13.17 -3.65
CA THR A 322 -15.36 14.53 -3.29
C THR A 322 -16.14 15.04 -2.08
N ALA A 323 -15.68 16.15 -1.47
CA ALA A 323 -16.34 16.73 -0.30
C ALA A 323 -17.81 17.16 -0.56
N GLY A 324 -18.18 17.39 -1.82
CA GLY A 324 -19.57 17.70 -2.19
C GLY A 324 -20.49 16.48 -2.22
N ASP A 325 -19.92 15.27 -2.25
CA ASP A 325 -20.66 14.02 -2.41
C ASP A 325 -21.01 13.36 -1.06
N VAL A 326 -20.48 13.89 0.03
CA VAL A 326 -20.58 13.32 1.38
C VAL A 326 -21.34 14.23 2.34
N PRO A 327 -21.98 13.68 3.38
CA PRO A 327 -22.63 14.48 4.42
C PRO A 327 -21.66 15.46 5.09
N LYS A 328 -22.18 16.60 5.52
CA LYS A 328 -21.39 17.57 6.29
C LYS A 328 -20.86 16.91 7.57
N GLY A 329 -19.55 17.00 7.80
CA GLY A 329 -18.87 16.38 8.93
C GLY A 329 -18.32 14.98 8.65
N ALA A 330 -18.67 14.39 7.50
CA ALA A 330 -17.99 13.22 6.97
C ALA A 330 -16.79 13.62 6.09
N ILE A 331 -15.96 12.64 5.76
CA ILE A 331 -14.72 12.81 5.01
C ILE A 331 -14.88 12.12 3.67
N ALA A 332 -14.50 12.80 2.60
CA ALA A 332 -14.44 12.20 1.28
C ALA A 332 -13.12 11.46 1.09
N GLY A 333 -13.19 10.17 0.73
CA GLY A 333 -12.05 9.29 0.54
C GLY A 333 -11.26 9.53 -0.75
N SER A 334 -11.69 10.47 -1.59
CA SER A 334 -11.05 10.80 -2.87
C SER A 334 -10.92 9.57 -3.76
N CYS A 335 -9.71 9.21 -4.17
CA CYS A 335 -9.39 8.04 -4.99
C CYS A 335 -9.07 6.77 -4.18
N LEU A 336 -9.20 6.79 -2.86
CA LEU A 336 -8.96 5.61 -2.04
C LEU A 336 -10.10 4.61 -2.19
N THR A 337 -9.73 3.36 -2.46
CA THR A 337 -10.64 2.22 -2.31
C THR A 337 -11.05 2.05 -0.85
N PRO A 338 -12.11 1.29 -0.55
CA PRO A 338 -12.52 1.04 0.83
C PRO A 338 -11.41 0.42 1.70
N VAL A 339 -10.61 -0.49 1.12
CA VAL A 339 -9.48 -1.14 1.80
C VAL A 339 -8.36 -0.12 2.09
N LYS A 340 -7.97 0.70 1.12
CA LYS A 340 -6.93 1.73 1.31
C LYS A 340 -7.37 2.78 2.32
N ALA A 341 -8.64 3.19 2.29
CA ALA A 341 -9.21 4.11 3.28
C ALA A 341 -9.23 3.51 4.69
N GLN A 342 -9.56 2.22 4.82
CA GLN A 342 -9.53 1.52 6.10
C GLN A 342 -8.10 1.50 6.68
N VAL A 343 -7.12 1.15 5.85
CA VAL A 343 -5.70 1.15 6.24
C VAL A 343 -5.23 2.56 6.58
N PHE A 344 -5.52 3.55 5.73
CA PHE A 344 -5.17 4.94 5.96
C PHE A 344 -5.70 5.46 7.30
N LEU A 345 -6.98 5.20 7.57
CA LEU A 345 -7.61 5.64 8.82
C LEU A 345 -7.02 4.90 10.03
N GLY A 346 -6.71 3.61 9.88
CA GLY A 346 -5.97 2.85 10.89
C GLY A 346 -4.59 3.44 11.20
N ILE A 347 -3.84 3.86 10.17
CA ILE A 347 -2.54 4.54 10.33
C ILE A 347 -2.73 5.88 11.03
N ALA A 348 -3.70 6.69 10.59
CA ALA A 348 -3.96 8.01 11.16
C ALA A 348 -4.28 7.92 12.67
N ILE A 349 -5.20 7.03 13.05
CA ILE A 349 -5.59 6.84 14.45
C ILE A 349 -4.46 6.26 15.28
N ALA A 350 -3.69 5.29 14.75
CA ALA A 350 -2.52 4.77 15.44
C ALA A 350 -1.50 5.88 15.76
N ASN A 351 -1.47 6.92 14.94
CA ASN A 351 -0.60 8.09 15.07
C ASN A 351 -1.32 9.31 15.68
N ASP A 352 -2.34 9.08 16.52
CA ASP A 352 -3.09 10.11 17.25
C ASP A 352 -3.78 11.17 16.37
N VAL A 353 -4.03 10.86 15.09
CA VAL A 353 -4.82 11.69 14.17
C VAL A 353 -6.21 11.09 13.99
N ALA A 354 -7.09 11.39 14.95
CA ALA A 354 -8.45 10.84 15.00
C ALA A 354 -9.56 11.86 14.71
N ASP A 355 -9.29 13.17 14.71
CA ASP A 355 -10.34 14.16 14.43
C ASP A 355 -10.61 14.29 12.92
N ALA A 356 -11.89 14.43 12.55
CA ALA A 356 -12.30 14.40 11.16
C ALA A 356 -11.70 15.52 10.31
N ALA A 357 -11.44 16.69 10.89
CA ALA A 357 -10.87 17.82 10.17
C ALA A 357 -9.39 17.60 9.82
N SER A 358 -8.60 17.04 10.74
CA SER A 358 -7.22 16.64 10.50
C SER A 358 -7.13 15.53 9.46
N VAL A 359 -7.96 14.48 9.58
CA VAL A 359 -7.99 13.39 8.61
C VAL A 359 -8.41 13.89 7.22
N ALA A 360 -9.40 14.79 7.12
CA ALA A 360 -9.79 15.39 5.85
C ALA A 360 -8.67 16.22 5.20
N LYS A 361 -7.85 16.93 5.97
CA LYS A 361 -6.70 17.69 5.45
C LYS A 361 -5.61 16.81 4.85
N LEU A 362 -5.51 15.55 5.28
CA LEU A 362 -4.53 14.61 4.76
C LEU A 362 -4.93 14.02 3.40
N LEU A 363 -6.21 14.06 3.05
CA LEU A 363 -6.76 13.49 1.82
C LEU A 363 -6.99 14.52 0.70
N ASN A 364 -6.79 15.81 0.98
CA ASN A 364 -6.99 16.94 0.05
C ASN A 364 -5.66 17.64 -0.27
#